data_AF-A0A968XJM5-F1
#
_entry.id   AF-A0A968XJM5-F1
#
_cell.length_a   1.000
_cell.length_b   1.000
_cell.length_c   1.000
_cell.angle_alpha   90.00
_cell.angle_beta   90.00
_cell.angle_gamma   90.00
#
_symmetry.space_group_name_H-M   'P 1'
#
loop_
_entity.id
_entity.type
_entity.pdbx_description
1 polymer ?
#
loop_
_entity_poly.entity_id
_entity_poly.type
_entity_poly.pdbx_seq_one_letter_code
_entity_poly.pdbx_strand_id
1 'polypeptide(L)'
;MIIPDNLELLKGVGPKLNALLKSLGVTSFEQVANWTAADIRDVDSKLGNFAGRIGRDNWVDQAKLLAKGDVTAFEKKYGSLGSEVNRG
;
A
#
# COMPACT_ATOMS: atom_id res chain seq x y z
N MET A 1 -8.70 16.05 -3.44
CA MET A 1 -7.61 15.55 -4.31
C MET A 1 -7.90 14.09 -4.61
N ILE A 2 -7.88 13.68 -5.88
CA ILE A 2 -7.98 12.27 -6.24
C ILE A 2 -6.57 11.70 -6.24
N ILE A 3 -6.28 10.73 -5.37
CA ILE A 3 -4.99 10.04 -5.36
C ILE A 3 -5.12 8.86 -6.32
N PRO A 4 -4.25 8.72 -7.33
CA PRO A 4 -4.24 7.53 -8.18
C PRO A 4 -4.01 6.28 -7.34
N ASP A 5 -4.74 5.19 -7.64
CA ASP A 5 -4.51 3.87 -7.04
C ASP A 5 -3.17 3.29 -7.50
N ASN A 6 -2.10 3.80 -6.89
CA ASN A 6 -0.74 3.37 -7.10
C ASN A 6 -0.17 2.87 -5.78
N LEU A 7 -0.12 1.55 -5.61
CA LEU A 7 0.38 0.93 -4.38
C LEU A 7 1.85 1.26 -4.07
N GLU A 8 2.63 1.76 -5.04
CA GLU A 8 4.00 2.27 -4.79
C GLU A 8 4.02 3.52 -3.90
N LEU A 9 2.88 4.20 -3.73
CA LEU A 9 2.77 5.31 -2.78
C LEU A 9 2.79 4.83 -1.31
N LEU A 10 2.54 3.53 -1.06
CA LEU A 10 2.71 2.93 0.26
C LEU A 10 4.21 2.77 0.56
N LYS A 11 4.65 3.29 1.70
CA LYS A 11 6.04 3.13 2.17
C LYS A 11 6.34 1.64 2.32
N GLY A 12 7.45 1.21 1.71
CA GLY A 12 7.90 -0.18 1.68
C GLY A 12 7.47 -0.98 0.43
N VAL A 13 6.58 -0.42 -0.40
CA VAL A 13 6.15 -1.01 -1.67
C VAL A 13 6.95 -0.40 -2.82
N GLY A 14 7.95 -1.13 -3.30
CA GLY A 14 8.68 -0.76 -4.51
C GLY A 14 8.05 -1.36 -5.79
N PRO A 15 8.55 -0.98 -7.00
CA PRO A 15 7.96 -1.40 -8.28
C PRO A 15 7.79 -2.91 -8.45
N LYS A 16 8.77 -3.71 -7.99
CA LYS A 16 8.69 -5.19 -8.05
C LYS A 16 7.56 -5.74 -7.17
N LEU A 17 7.35 -5.14 -6.00
CA LEU A 17 6.33 -5.57 -5.05
C LEU A 17 4.95 -5.12 -5.52
N ASN A 18 4.84 -3.93 -6.09
CA ASN A 18 3.63 -3.47 -6.77
C ASN A 18 3.25 -4.40 -7.93
N ALA A 19 4.20 -4.80 -8.78
CA ALA A 19 3.95 -5.75 -9.86
C ALA A 19 3.46 -7.11 -9.34
N LEU A 20 4.04 -7.61 -8.25
CA LEU A 20 3.60 -8.85 -7.60
C LEU A 20 2.19 -8.72 -7.01
N LEU A 21 1.87 -7.62 -6.32
CA LEU A 21 0.52 -7.37 -5.79
C LEU A 21 -0.51 -7.32 -6.92
N LYS A 22 -0.19 -6.65 -8.03
CA LYS A 22 -1.04 -6.62 -9.22
C LYS A 22 -1.27 -8.00 -9.82
N SER A 23 -0.25 -8.86 -9.88
CA SER A 23 -0.42 -10.24 -10.34
C SER A 23 -1.26 -11.10 -9.38
N LEU A 24 -1.37 -10.70 -8.11
CA LEU A 24 -2.28 -11.28 -7.12
C LEU A 24 -3.69 -10.65 -7.13
N GLY A 25 -3.96 -9.73 -8.06
CA GLY A 25 -5.26 -9.04 -8.18
C GLY A 25 -5.46 -7.85 -7.23
N VAL A 26 -4.39 -7.40 -6.58
CA VAL A 26 -4.41 -6.26 -5.64
C VAL A 26 -3.92 -5.02 -6.38
N THR A 27 -4.83 -4.09 -6.64
CA THR A 27 -4.60 -2.92 -7.49
C THR A 27 -5.02 -1.60 -6.86
N SER A 28 -5.78 -1.59 -5.77
CA SER A 28 -6.26 -0.34 -5.13
C SER A 28 -5.92 -0.23 -3.65
N PHE A 29 -5.86 0.99 -3.14
CA PHE A 29 -5.70 1.25 -1.70
C PHE A 29 -6.90 0.72 -0.90
N GLU A 30 -8.10 0.77 -1.46
CA GLU A 30 -9.30 0.26 -0.80
C GLU A 30 -9.22 -1.24 -0.50
N GLN A 31 -8.68 -2.04 -1.43
CA GLN A 31 -8.46 -3.47 -1.19
C GLN A 31 -7.51 -3.70 -0.01
N VAL A 32 -6.37 -3.01 0.00
CA VAL A 32 -5.36 -3.13 1.07
C VAL A 32 -5.89 -2.61 2.40
N ALA A 33 -6.65 -1.51 2.39
CA ALA A 33 -7.26 -0.91 3.57
C ALA A 33 -8.27 -1.83 4.27
N ASN A 34 -8.92 -2.71 3.50
CA ASN A 34 -9.93 -3.65 3.97
C ASN A 34 -9.39 -5.04 4.32
N TRP A 35 -8.09 -5.27 4.17
CA TRP A 35 -7.50 -6.56 4.56
C TRP A 35 -7.71 -6.86 6.04
N THR A 36 -8.28 -8.03 6.28
CA THR A 36 -8.37 -8.66 7.60
C THR A 36 -7.06 -9.34 7.96
N ALA A 37 -6.94 -9.80 9.21
CA ALA A 37 -5.79 -10.60 9.62
C ALA A 37 -5.64 -11.89 8.80
N ALA A 38 -6.73 -12.45 8.27
CA ALA A 38 -6.68 -13.61 7.38
C ALA A 38 -6.13 -13.22 6.02
N ASP A 39 -6.65 -12.15 5.41
CA ASP A 39 -6.16 -11.64 4.11
C ASP A 39 -4.68 -11.29 4.16
N ILE A 40 -4.23 -10.65 5.24
CA ILE A 40 -2.81 -10.34 5.44
C ILE A 40 -2.00 -11.63 5.42
N ARG A 41 -2.36 -12.66 6.20
CA ARG A 41 -1.59 -13.93 6.22
C ARG A 41 -1.57 -14.59 4.84
N ASP A 42 -2.71 -14.61 4.15
CA ASP A 42 -2.85 -15.26 2.85
C ASP A 42 -2.03 -14.54 1.77
N VAL A 43 -2.08 -13.20 1.72
CA VAL A 43 -1.27 -12.41 0.78
C VAL A 43 0.19 -12.49 1.15
N ASP A 44 0.55 -12.33 2.42
CA ASP A 44 1.94 -12.33 2.90
C ASP A 44 2.65 -13.66 2.57
N SER A 45 1.94 -14.79 2.67
CA SER A 45 2.46 -16.11 2.27
C SER A 45 2.84 -16.21 0.78
N LYS A 46 2.23 -15.36 -0.06
CA LYS A 46 2.46 -15.31 -1.52
C LYS A 46 3.53 -14.28 -1.91
N LEU A 47 4.05 -13.51 -0.95
CA LEU A 47 5.03 -12.45 -1.21
C LEU A 47 6.48 -12.97 -1.32
N GLY A 48 6.75 -14.23 -0.98
CA GLY A 48 8.08 -14.83 -1.03
C GLY A 48 9.11 -14.05 -0.21
N ASN A 49 10.17 -13.55 -0.84
CA ASN A 49 11.21 -12.74 -0.16
C ASN A 49 10.70 -11.41 0.41
N PHE A 50 9.48 -10.99 0.06
CA PHE A 50 8.83 -9.79 0.59
C PHE A 50 7.82 -10.10 1.71
N ALA A 51 7.69 -11.36 2.14
CA ALA A 51 6.85 -11.72 3.28
C ALA A 51 7.29 -11.00 4.57
N GLY A 52 6.34 -10.77 5.47
CA GLY A 52 6.46 -9.99 6.69
C GLY A 52 6.35 -8.47 6.49
N ARG A 53 6.40 -7.97 5.25
CA ARG A 53 6.42 -6.52 4.99
C ARG A 53 5.08 -5.84 5.20
N ILE A 54 3.96 -6.52 4.95
CA ILE A 54 2.61 -5.93 5.12
C ILE A 54 2.43 -5.37 6.54
N GLY A 55 2.81 -6.17 7.54
CA GLY A 55 2.75 -5.78 8.95
C GLY A 55 3.89 -4.85 9.35
N ARG A 56 5.13 -5.19 9.01
CA ARG A 56 6.32 -4.39 9.39
C ARG A 56 6.22 -2.94 8.92
N ASP A 57 5.72 -2.74 7.71
CA ASP A 57 5.63 -1.42 7.08
C ASP A 57 4.21 -0.82 7.24
N ASN A 58 3.31 -1.44 7.99
CA ASN A 58 1.95 -0.93 8.29
C ASN A 58 1.10 -0.59 7.04
N TRP A 59 1.13 -1.44 6.00
CA TRP A 59 0.47 -1.12 4.72
C TRP A 59 -1.03 -0.87 4.85
N VAL A 60 -1.73 -1.60 5.71
CA VAL A 60 -3.19 -1.44 5.90
C VAL A 60 -3.54 -0.05 6.45
N ASP A 61 -2.76 0.46 7.40
CA ASP A 61 -3.00 1.78 7.98
C ASP A 61 -2.69 2.89 6.98
N GLN A 62 -1.56 2.77 6.26
CA GLN A 62 -1.21 3.66 5.16
C GLN A 62 -2.29 3.72 4.08
N ALA A 63 -2.77 2.55 3.63
CA ALA A 63 -3.79 2.44 2.61
C ALA A 63 -5.13 3.03 3.06
N LYS A 64 -5.51 2.92 4.34
CA LYS A 64 -6.71 3.56 4.90
C LYS A 64 -6.68 5.08 4.79
N LEU A 65 -5.51 5.70 4.97
CA LEU A 65 -5.35 7.15 4.83
C LEU A 65 -5.43 7.57 3.36
N LEU A 66 -4.72 6.85 2.48
CA LEU A 66 -4.71 7.16 1.04
C LEU A 66 -6.07 6.90 0.37
N ALA A 67 -6.77 5.83 0.72
CA ALA A 67 -8.12 5.54 0.21
C ALA A 67 -9.13 6.63 0.58
N LYS A 68 -8.92 7.33 1.69
CA LYS A 68 -9.74 8.47 2.12
C LYS A 68 -9.27 9.82 1.55
N GLY A 69 -8.16 9.83 0.81
CA GLY A 69 -7.51 11.06 0.36
C GLY A 69 -6.87 11.88 1.49
N ASP A 70 -6.66 11.30 2.67
CA ASP A 70 -6.09 11.98 3.83
C ASP A 70 -4.57 12.02 3.76
N VAL A 71 -4.06 12.77 2.77
CA VAL A 71 -2.63 12.99 2.55
C VAL A 71 -2.00 13.65 3.77
N THR A 72 -2.67 14.61 4.39
CA THR A 72 -2.12 15.33 5.55
C THR A 72 -1.85 14.40 6.73
N ALA A 73 -2.78 13.51 7.08
CA ALA A 73 -2.54 12.54 8.15
C ALA A 73 -1.48 11.50 7.75
N PHE A 74 -1.47 11.08 6.47
CA PHE A 74 -0.44 10.18 5.96
C PHE A 74 0.95 10.81 6.13
N GLU A 75 1.15 12.03 5.64
CA GLU A 75 2.47 12.68 5.65
C GLU A 75 2.95 12.98 7.07
N LYS A 76 2.02 13.32 7.97
CA LYS A 76 2.32 13.50 9.39
C LYS A 76 2.85 12.21 10.05
N LYS A 77 2.38 11.03 9.62
CA LYS A 77 2.71 9.74 10.23
C LYS A 77 3.84 8.99 9.53
N TYR A 78 3.90 9.06 8.20
CA TYR A 78 4.77 8.26 7.34
C TYR A 78 5.75 9.08 6.51
N GLY A 79 5.74 10.41 6.65
CA GLY A 79 6.52 11.33 5.85
C GLY A 79 5.91 11.62 4.48
N SER A 80 6.50 12.57 3.76
CA SER A 80 5.92 13.10 2.53
C SER A 80 5.59 12.01 1.51
N LEU A 81 4.41 12.10 0.88
CA LEU A 81 4.17 11.39 -0.37
C LEU A 81 5.12 12.03 -1.40
N GLY A 82 6.11 11.27 -1.86
CA GLY A 82 7.14 11.80 -2.74
C GLY A 82 6.59 12.36 -4.04
N SER A 83 7.47 12.83 -4.92
CA SER A 83 7.12 13.29 -6.26
C SER A 83 6.43 12.23 -7.14
N GLU A 84 6.37 10.97 -6.68
CA GLU A 84 5.61 9.87 -7.30
C GLU A 84 4.11 10.14 -7.43
N VAL A 85 3.53 11.04 -6.62
CA VAL A 85 2.13 11.48 -6.78
C VAL A 85 1.89 12.15 -8.13
N ASN A 86 2.92 12.77 -8.70
CA ASN A 86 2.84 13.52 -9.97
C ASN A 86 3.24 12.68 -11.20
N ARG A 87 3.55 11.39 -11.04
CA ARG A 87 3.79 10.47 -12.18
C ARG A 87 2.49 9.80 -12.62
N GLY A 88 1.50 10.62 -12.95
CA GLY A 88 0.23 10.22 -13.58
C GLY A 88 0.14 10.78 -14.99
#